data_AF-A0A183TM11-F1
#
_entry.id   AF-A0A183TM11-F1
#
_cell.length_a   1.000
_cell.length_b   1.000
_cell.length_c   1.000
_cell.angle_alpha   90.00
_cell.angle_beta   90.00
_cell.angle_gamma   90.00
#
_symmetry.space_group_name_H-M   'P 1'
#
loop_
_entity.id
_entity.type
_entity.pdbx_description
1 polymer ?
#
loop_
_entity_poly.entity_id
_entity_poly.type
_entity_poly.pdbx_seq_one_letter_code
_entity_poly.pdbx_strand_id
1 'polypeptide(L)'
;MSKEYLDAEMALFAKQAKEVDILITSALIPGKPAPKLITKAMVDTMKPGSVIVDLAAEAGGNVETTRPGQLYTYNNVIHVGYTDLPSRLAGQSSSLFANNIANFLLSMAPKDSRGVLELNLQDEVVRGSMVLHKVCVQYRTFLHNKLTAFHRKLKRCSLSSENTTP
;
A
#
# COMPACT_ATOMS: atom_id res chain seq x y z
N MET A 1 -20.08 1.33 -1.54
CA MET A 1 -20.68 0.08 -2.06
C MET A 1 -22.04 -0.05 -1.41
N SER A 2 -23.09 -0.32 -2.19
CA SER A 2 -24.40 -0.57 -1.59
C SER A 2 -24.39 -1.89 -0.83
N LYS A 3 -25.34 -2.08 0.09
CA LYS A 3 -25.41 -3.31 0.88
C LYS A 3 -25.70 -4.52 -0.02
N GLU A 4 -26.58 -4.32 -0.99
CA GLU A 4 -27.00 -5.35 -1.95
C GLU A 4 -25.82 -5.85 -2.79
N TYR A 5 -24.89 -4.95 -3.13
CA TYR A 5 -23.67 -5.32 -3.86
C TYR A 5 -22.76 -6.21 -3.01
N LEU A 6 -22.54 -5.83 -1.75
CA LEU A 6 -21.69 -6.60 -0.82
C LEU A 6 -22.30 -7.98 -0.55
N ASP A 7 -23.62 -8.05 -0.35
CA ASP A 7 -24.31 -9.32 -0.11
C ASP A 7 -24.19 -10.25 -1.33
N ALA A 8 -24.34 -9.71 -2.55
CA ALA A 8 -24.17 -10.47 -3.79
C ALA A 8 -22.71 -10.91 -4.01
N GLU A 9 -21.75 -10.05 -3.70
CA GLU A 9 -20.31 -10.33 -3.76
C GLU A 9 -19.92 -11.46 -2.80
N MET A 10 -20.38 -11.41 -1.54
CA MET A 10 -20.13 -12.45 -0.55
C MET A 10 -20.78 -13.79 -0.93
N ALA A 11 -21.99 -13.76 -1.51
CA ALA A 11 -22.64 -14.96 -2.03
C ALA A 11 -21.86 -15.59 -3.20
N LEU A 12 -21.28 -14.75 -4.07
CA LEU A 12 -20.42 -15.21 -5.15
C LEU A 12 -19.14 -15.87 -4.61
N PHE A 13 -18.48 -15.26 -3.63
CA PHE A 13 -17.28 -15.83 -3.00
C PHE A 13 -17.57 -17.17 -2.32
N ALA A 14 -18.70 -17.28 -1.60
CA ALA A 14 -19.11 -18.53 -0.97
C ALA A 14 -19.34 -19.66 -1.99
N LYS A 15 -19.90 -19.32 -3.17
CA LYS A 15 -20.07 -20.29 -4.25
C LYS A 15 -18.72 -20.73 -4.83
N GLN A 16 -17.86 -19.77 -5.16
CA GLN A 16 -16.56 -20.04 -5.77
C GLN A 16 -15.62 -20.81 -4.84
N ALA A 17 -15.60 -20.51 -3.54
CA ALA A 17 -14.74 -21.18 -2.57
C ALA A 17 -14.91 -22.71 -2.55
N LYS A 18 -16.10 -23.23 -2.88
CA LYS A 18 -16.36 -24.68 -2.95
C LYS A 18 -15.72 -25.35 -4.17
N GLU A 19 -15.55 -24.60 -5.24
CA GLU A 19 -15.17 -25.12 -6.56
C GLU A 19 -13.67 -24.98 -6.81
N VAL A 20 -13.05 -23.90 -6.32
CA VAL A 20 -11.66 -23.55 -6.60
C VAL A 20 -10.67 -24.26 -5.69
N ASP A 21 -9.49 -24.56 -6.22
CA ASP A 21 -8.41 -25.20 -5.47
C ASP A 21 -7.44 -24.17 -4.88
N ILE A 22 -7.26 -23.02 -5.54
CA ILE A 22 -6.37 -21.93 -5.12
C ILE A 22 -7.16 -20.62 -5.06
N LEU A 23 -7.05 -19.90 -3.95
CA LEU A 23 -7.66 -18.60 -3.74
C LEU A 23 -6.58 -17.56 -3.41
N ILE A 24 -6.53 -16.46 -4.16
CA ILE A 24 -5.58 -15.36 -3.93
C ILE A 24 -6.36 -14.08 -3.65
N THR A 25 -6.13 -13.46 -2.49
CA THR A 25 -6.82 -12.22 -2.09
C THR A 25 -5.85 -11.04 -2.05
N SER A 26 -6.23 -9.92 -2.67
CA SER A 26 -5.36 -8.75 -2.83
C SER A 26 -6.01 -7.41 -2.46
N ALA A 27 -7.24 -7.42 -1.95
CA ALA A 27 -7.92 -6.19 -1.57
C ALA A 27 -7.23 -5.53 -0.37
N LEU A 28 -6.61 -4.37 -0.61
CA LEU A 28 -5.89 -3.60 0.40
C LEU A 28 -6.09 -2.10 0.16
N ILE A 29 -6.52 -1.39 1.19
CA ILE A 29 -6.62 0.08 1.17
C ILE A 29 -5.60 0.62 2.20
N PRO A 30 -4.59 1.39 1.76
CA PRO A 30 -3.60 1.96 2.66
C PRO A 30 -4.23 2.75 3.82
N GLY A 31 -3.77 2.49 5.05
CA GLY A 31 -4.24 3.16 6.26
C GLY A 31 -5.60 2.70 6.79
N LYS A 32 -6.23 1.67 6.18
CA LYS A 32 -7.43 1.01 6.69
C LYS A 32 -7.17 -0.48 6.92
N PRO A 33 -7.86 -1.12 7.87
CA PRO A 33 -7.86 -2.58 7.97
C PRO A 33 -8.34 -3.22 6.66
N ALA A 34 -7.77 -4.36 6.31
CA ALA A 34 -8.24 -5.14 5.17
C ALA A 34 -9.70 -5.61 5.41
N PRO A 35 -10.57 -5.56 4.39
CA PRO A 35 -11.94 -6.03 4.52
C PRO A 35 -11.98 -7.56 4.65
N LYS A 36 -12.81 -8.09 5.54
CA LYS A 36 -13.02 -9.54 5.66
C LYS A 36 -13.98 -10.03 4.58
N LEU A 37 -13.41 -10.47 3.45
CA LEU A 37 -14.14 -10.94 2.27
C LEU A 37 -14.35 -12.45 2.29
N ILE A 38 -13.44 -13.20 2.92
CA ILE A 38 -13.49 -14.66 2.97
C ILE A 38 -13.67 -15.08 4.42
N THR A 39 -14.89 -15.51 4.73
CA THR A 39 -15.23 -15.92 6.09
C THR A 39 -14.68 -17.30 6.40
N LYS A 40 -14.51 -17.61 7.69
CA LYS A 40 -14.14 -18.93 8.17
C LYS A 40 -15.06 -20.01 7.60
N ALA A 41 -16.37 -19.74 7.55
CA ALA A 41 -17.35 -20.66 6.99
C ALA A 41 -17.12 -20.94 5.50
N MET A 42 -16.68 -19.95 4.71
CA MET A 42 -16.32 -20.18 3.31
C MET A 42 -15.07 -21.06 3.19
N VAL A 43 -14.03 -20.80 4.01
CA VAL A 43 -12.82 -21.63 4.07
C VAL A 43 -13.15 -23.07 4.45
N ASP A 44 -14.07 -23.27 5.39
CA ASP A 44 -14.48 -24.60 5.84
C ASP A 44 -15.15 -25.44 4.73
N THR A 45 -15.67 -24.79 3.68
CA THR A 45 -16.27 -25.47 2.51
C THR A 45 -15.30 -25.74 1.37
N MET A 46 -14.06 -25.28 1.46
CA MET A 46 -13.04 -25.54 0.44
C MET A 46 -12.62 -27.01 0.44
N LYS A 47 -12.10 -27.46 -0.70
CA LYS A 47 -11.59 -28.83 -0.83
C LYS A 47 -10.36 -29.04 0.06
N PRO A 48 -10.18 -30.21 0.69
CA PRO A 48 -8.94 -30.53 1.39
C PRO A 48 -7.73 -30.45 0.44
N GLY A 49 -6.65 -29.83 0.89
CA GLY A 49 -5.45 -29.56 0.09
C GLY A 49 -5.48 -28.24 -0.67
N SER A 50 -6.60 -27.51 -0.66
CA SER A 50 -6.67 -26.16 -1.24
C SER A 50 -5.65 -25.20 -0.61
N VAL A 51 -5.28 -24.16 -1.35
CA VAL A 51 -4.32 -23.14 -0.93
C VAL A 51 -4.95 -21.76 -0.96
N ILE A 52 -4.76 -21.00 0.11
CA ILE A 52 -5.11 -19.58 0.19
C ILE A 52 -3.83 -18.76 0.29
N VAL A 53 -3.68 -17.75 -0.56
CA VAL A 53 -2.61 -16.76 -0.50
C VAL A 53 -3.22 -15.39 -0.23
N ASP A 54 -2.99 -14.85 0.98
CA ASP A 54 -3.56 -13.58 1.39
C ASP A 54 -2.52 -12.46 1.33
N LEU A 55 -2.54 -11.69 0.23
CA LEU A 55 -1.59 -10.61 -0.01
C LEU A 55 -1.84 -9.39 0.90
N ALA A 56 -2.99 -9.31 1.57
CA ALA A 56 -3.32 -8.22 2.50
C ALA A 56 -3.05 -8.58 3.97
N ALA A 57 -2.30 -9.67 4.24
CA ALA A 57 -2.03 -10.16 5.59
C ALA A 57 -1.41 -9.09 6.50
N GLU A 58 -0.61 -8.16 5.97
CA GLU A 58 0.02 -7.08 6.74
C GLU A 58 -0.99 -6.10 7.37
N ALA A 59 -2.16 -5.93 6.76
CA ALA A 59 -3.23 -5.05 7.24
C ALA A 59 -4.38 -5.83 7.91
N GLY A 60 -4.09 -7.05 8.37
CA GLY A 60 -5.04 -7.94 9.04
C GLY A 60 -5.63 -9.04 8.14
N GLY A 61 -5.40 -9.00 6.82
CA GLY A 61 -5.80 -10.03 5.86
C GLY A 61 -7.26 -9.97 5.42
N ASN A 62 -7.53 -10.40 4.19
CA ASN A 62 -8.88 -10.52 3.63
C ASN A 62 -9.64 -11.76 4.13
N VAL A 63 -8.92 -12.74 4.66
CA VAL A 63 -9.47 -13.99 5.14
C VAL A 63 -9.55 -13.95 6.67
N GLU A 64 -10.64 -14.40 7.25
CA GLU A 64 -10.82 -14.40 8.72
C GLU A 64 -9.82 -15.28 9.44
N THR A 65 -9.38 -16.36 8.81
CA THR A 65 -8.45 -17.33 9.38
C THR A 65 -6.99 -16.90 9.24
N THR A 66 -6.63 -15.98 8.33
CA THR A 66 -5.24 -15.56 8.06
C THR A 66 -4.47 -15.22 9.33
N ARG A 67 -3.25 -15.77 9.44
CA ARG A 67 -2.26 -15.43 10.45
C ARG A 67 -1.09 -14.69 9.78
N PRO A 68 -0.94 -13.37 10.02
CA PRO A 68 0.12 -12.59 9.38
C PRO A 68 1.51 -13.16 9.67
N GLY A 69 2.33 -13.25 8.62
CA GLY A 69 3.70 -13.77 8.67
C GLY A 69 3.82 -15.29 8.70
N GLN A 70 2.71 -16.05 8.67
CA GLN A 70 2.74 -17.50 8.86
C GLN A 70 2.28 -18.26 7.62
N LEU A 71 2.88 -19.44 7.44
CA LEU A 71 2.33 -20.52 6.63
C LEU A 71 1.83 -21.60 7.58
N TYR A 72 0.55 -21.92 7.51
CA TYR A 72 -0.06 -22.92 8.38
C TYR A 72 -1.29 -23.53 7.72
N THR A 73 -1.72 -24.69 8.22
CA THR A 73 -2.90 -25.39 7.70
C THR A 73 -4.06 -25.22 8.67
N TYR A 74 -5.24 -24.93 8.13
CA TYR A 74 -6.50 -24.85 8.87
C TYR A 74 -7.57 -25.60 8.08
N ASN A 75 -8.29 -26.52 8.72
CA ASN A 75 -9.29 -27.38 8.09
C ASN A 75 -8.80 -28.04 6.77
N ASN A 76 -7.56 -28.55 6.76
CA ASN A 76 -6.90 -29.10 5.57
C ASN A 76 -6.65 -28.11 4.42
N VAL A 77 -6.87 -26.81 4.62
CA VAL A 77 -6.55 -25.73 3.67
C VAL A 77 -5.26 -25.04 4.10
N ILE A 78 -4.30 -24.94 3.19
CA ILE A 78 -3.00 -24.32 3.44
C ILE A 78 -3.15 -22.81 3.29
N HIS A 79 -2.78 -22.06 4.33
CA HIS A 79 -2.81 -20.60 4.34
C HIS A 79 -1.39 -20.06 4.21
N VAL A 80 -1.20 -19.15 3.26
CA VAL A 80 0.04 -18.40 3.02
C VAL A 80 -0.24 -16.94 3.35
N GLY A 81 0.09 -16.54 4.57
CA GLY A 81 -0.11 -15.19 5.09
C GLY A 81 1.18 -14.37 5.20
N TYR A 82 2.18 -14.63 4.34
CA TYR A 82 3.45 -13.90 4.40
C TYR A 82 3.27 -12.41 4.12
N THR A 83 3.95 -11.58 4.92
CA THR A 83 3.91 -10.11 4.80
C THR A 83 5.13 -9.55 4.07
N ASP A 84 6.06 -10.41 3.66
CA ASP A 84 7.36 -10.09 3.08
C ASP A 84 7.54 -10.70 1.69
N LEU A 85 6.45 -10.90 0.94
CA LEU A 85 6.47 -11.54 -0.38
C LEU A 85 7.47 -10.92 -1.37
N PRO A 86 7.64 -9.57 -1.46
CA PRO A 86 8.70 -8.99 -2.29
C PRO A 86 10.11 -9.42 -1.87
N SER A 87 10.37 -9.51 -0.56
CA SER A 87 11.68 -9.95 -0.03
C SER A 87 11.99 -11.40 -0.36
N ARG A 88 10.98 -12.23 -0.63
CA ARG A 88 11.15 -13.62 -1.07
C ARG A 88 11.54 -13.77 -2.54
N LEU A 89 11.49 -12.67 -3.31
CA LEU A 89 12.04 -12.56 -4.66
C LEU A 89 13.08 -11.41 -4.72
N ALA A 90 13.97 -11.37 -3.73
CA ALA A 90 14.87 -10.24 -3.47
C ALA A 90 15.64 -9.73 -4.69
N GLY A 91 16.20 -10.62 -5.54
CA GLY A 91 16.97 -10.20 -6.72
C GLY A 91 16.15 -9.39 -7.73
N GLN A 92 14.91 -9.82 -8.01
CA GLN A 92 14.01 -9.10 -8.92
C GLN A 92 13.44 -7.85 -8.27
N SER A 93 12.98 -7.95 -7.01
CA SER A 93 12.47 -6.80 -6.27
C SER A 93 13.51 -5.70 -6.13
N SER A 94 14.78 -6.05 -5.87
CA SER A 94 15.88 -5.08 -5.78
C SER A 94 16.14 -4.41 -7.13
N SER A 95 16.20 -5.19 -8.22
CA SER A 95 16.42 -4.64 -9.57
C SER A 95 15.29 -3.69 -9.99
N LEU A 96 14.03 -4.09 -9.80
CA LEU A 96 12.87 -3.26 -10.13
C LEU A 96 12.79 -2.00 -9.26
N PHE A 97 13.07 -2.13 -7.95
CA PHE A 97 13.09 -0.98 -7.05
C PHE A 97 14.22 -0.01 -7.41
N ALA A 98 15.43 -0.50 -7.69
CA ALA A 98 16.55 0.32 -8.14
C ALA A 98 16.23 1.05 -9.45
N ASN A 99 15.55 0.40 -10.40
CA ASN A 99 15.09 1.03 -11.63
C ASN A 99 14.08 2.15 -11.36
N ASN A 100 13.14 1.95 -10.43
CA ASN A 100 12.20 3.01 -10.05
C ASN A 100 12.92 4.22 -9.46
N ILE A 101 13.91 4.00 -8.59
CA ILE A 101 14.73 5.08 -8.02
C ILE A 101 15.56 5.78 -9.11
N ALA A 102 16.23 5.03 -9.99
CA ALA A 102 17.01 5.58 -11.08
C ALA A 102 16.15 6.44 -12.01
N ASN A 103 14.98 5.94 -12.42
CA ASN A 103 14.04 6.67 -13.27
C ASN A 103 13.53 7.95 -12.60
N PHE A 104 13.21 7.90 -11.31
CA PHE A 104 12.79 9.08 -10.54
C PHE A 104 13.90 10.12 -10.41
N LEU A 105 15.16 9.70 -10.19
CA LEU A 105 16.30 10.61 -10.16
C LEU A 105 16.58 11.23 -11.53
N LEU A 106 16.50 10.43 -12.61
CA LEU A 106 16.67 10.89 -13.98
C LEU A 106 15.57 11.87 -14.40
N SER A 107 14.33 11.70 -13.93
CA SER A 107 13.26 12.68 -14.20
C SER A 107 13.51 14.03 -13.52
N MET A 108 14.32 14.07 -12.46
CA MET A 108 14.72 15.30 -11.76
C MET A 108 16.04 15.91 -12.28
N ALA A 109 16.75 15.23 -13.19
CA ALA A 109 18.02 15.70 -13.73
C ALA A 109 17.84 16.20 -15.17
N PRO A 110 17.84 17.52 -15.43
CA PRO A 110 17.82 18.04 -16.79
C PRO A 110 18.97 17.47 -17.62
N LYS A 111 18.75 17.23 -18.93
CA LYS A 111 19.75 16.58 -19.80
C LYS A 111 21.12 17.26 -19.80
N ASP A 112 21.16 18.57 -19.60
CA ASP A 112 22.38 19.38 -19.63
C ASP A 112 22.99 19.63 -18.23
N SER A 113 22.37 19.09 -17.18
CA SER A 113 22.71 19.41 -15.77
C SER A 113 23.97 18.72 -15.24
N ARG A 114 24.65 17.87 -16.04
CA ARG A 114 25.81 17.06 -15.60
C ARG A 114 25.56 16.28 -14.30
N GLY A 115 24.33 15.82 -14.07
CA GLY A 115 23.95 15.05 -12.88
C GLY A 115 23.55 15.91 -11.67
N VAL A 116 23.35 17.22 -11.84
CA VAL A 116 22.73 18.07 -10.82
C VAL A 116 21.23 17.82 -10.80
N LEU A 117 20.72 17.39 -9.65
CA LEU A 117 19.28 17.23 -9.43
C LEU A 117 18.61 18.58 -9.25
N GLU A 118 17.55 18.84 -10.01
CA GLU A 118 16.72 20.02 -9.89
C GLU A 118 15.40 19.68 -9.18
N LEU A 119 15.18 20.29 -8.01
CA LEU A 119 13.93 20.14 -7.27
C LEU A 119 12.88 21.11 -7.81
N ASN A 120 12.27 20.74 -8.95
CA ASN A 120 11.15 21.50 -9.48
C ASN A 120 9.89 21.26 -8.63
N LEU A 121 9.54 22.23 -7.78
CA LEU A 121 8.35 22.14 -6.90
C LEU A 121 7.01 22.27 -7.63
N GLN A 122 7.02 22.62 -8.91
CA GLN A 122 5.84 22.63 -9.78
C GLN A 122 5.62 21.27 -10.45
N ASP A 123 6.61 20.38 -10.44
CA ASP A 123 6.44 19.00 -10.88
C ASP A 123 5.61 18.23 -9.85
N GLU A 124 4.49 17.64 -10.29
CA GLU A 124 3.55 16.95 -9.42
C GLU A 124 4.17 15.73 -8.73
N VAL A 125 5.04 15.00 -9.41
CA VAL A 125 5.69 13.79 -8.90
C VAL A 125 6.70 14.15 -7.83
N VAL A 126 7.54 15.16 -8.09
CA VAL A 126 8.51 15.70 -7.11
C VAL A 126 7.78 16.27 -5.91
N ARG A 127 6.76 17.10 -6.14
CA ARG A 127 5.99 17.75 -5.06
C ARG A 127 5.19 16.75 -4.23
N GLY A 128 4.63 15.72 -4.85
CA GLY A 128 3.83 14.68 -4.20
C GLY A 128 4.68 13.68 -3.40
N SER A 129 5.86 13.34 -3.90
CA SER A 129 6.80 12.42 -3.23
C SER A 129 7.57 13.08 -2.08
N MET A 130 7.69 14.41 -2.09
CA MET A 130 8.42 15.16 -1.06
C MET A 130 7.60 15.33 0.22
N VAL A 131 8.03 14.67 1.30
CA VAL A 131 7.38 14.74 2.63
C VAL A 131 7.95 15.82 3.55
N LEU A 132 9.24 16.17 3.39
CA LEU A 132 9.97 17.15 4.19
C LEU A 132 10.92 17.95 3.29
N HIS A 133 10.94 19.27 3.43
CA HIS A 133 11.86 20.15 2.71
C HIS A 133 12.27 21.32 3.59
N LYS A 134 13.59 21.54 3.77
CA LYS A 134 14.13 22.61 4.63
C LYS A 134 13.47 22.63 6.02
N VAL A 135 13.33 21.46 6.64
CA VAL A 135 12.72 21.27 7.98
C VAL A 135 11.19 21.55 8.01
N CYS A 136 10.58 21.88 6.87
CA CYS A 136 9.14 22.11 6.74
C CYS A 136 8.45 20.84 6.20
N VAL A 137 7.41 20.36 6.90
CA VAL A 137 6.58 19.25 6.44
C VAL A 137 5.77 19.68 5.22
N GLN A 138 5.83 18.89 4.16
CA GLN A 138 5.25 19.19 2.84
C GLN A 138 4.01 18.35 2.52
N TYR A 139 3.73 17.32 3.31
CA TYR A 139 2.67 16.33 3.09
C TYR A 139 1.28 16.90 3.41
N ARG A 140 0.42 17.02 2.37
CA ARG A 140 -0.91 17.66 2.46
C ARG A 140 -1.83 17.03 3.50
N THR A 141 -1.85 15.70 3.63
CA THR A 141 -2.73 15.00 4.59
C THR A 141 -2.34 15.31 6.05
N PHE A 142 -1.05 15.57 6.32
CA PHE A 142 -0.59 16.01 7.65
C PHE A 142 -1.05 17.44 7.96
N LEU A 143 -1.13 18.30 6.94
CA LEU A 143 -1.58 19.68 7.08
C LEU A 143 -3.11 19.80 7.31
N HIS A 144 -3.90 18.84 6.83
CA HIS A 144 -5.37 18.86 6.97
C HIS A 144 -5.89 18.30 8.30
N ASN A 145 -5.27 17.27 8.90
CA ASN A 145 -5.92 16.48 9.97
C ASN A 145 -5.44 16.72 11.42
N LYS A 146 -4.40 17.52 11.69
CA LYS A 146 -4.05 17.92 13.07
C LYS A 146 -3.33 19.26 13.11
N LEU A 147 -4.06 20.37 13.25
CA LEU A 147 -3.44 21.69 13.38
C LEU A 147 -4.25 22.65 14.27
N THR A 148 -4.50 22.27 15.52
CA THR A 148 -4.93 23.23 16.57
C THR A 148 -3.81 23.64 17.54
N ALA A 149 -2.69 22.91 17.64
CA ALA A 149 -1.60 23.28 18.58
C ALA A 149 -0.22 23.57 17.93
N PHE A 150 0.09 23.01 16.76
CA PHE A 150 1.41 23.13 16.11
C PHE A 150 1.51 24.32 15.10
N HIS A 151 0.49 25.18 15.07
CA HIS A 151 0.27 26.19 14.03
C HIS A 151 1.24 27.39 14.10
N ARG A 152 1.81 27.71 15.27
CA ARG A 152 2.70 28.88 15.41
C ARG A 152 4.12 28.66 14.88
N LYS A 153 4.63 27.42 14.86
CA LYS A 153 5.98 27.12 14.36
C LYS A 153 6.00 26.81 12.85
N LEU A 154 4.96 26.15 12.34
CA LEU A 154 4.84 25.81 10.91
C LEU A 154 4.42 26.99 10.01
N LYS A 155 3.72 28.02 10.54
CA LYS A 155 3.38 29.22 9.76
C LYS A 155 4.58 30.02 9.24
N ARG A 156 5.78 29.83 9.79
CA ARG A 156 7.01 30.41 9.21
C ARG A 156 7.43 29.77 7.88
N CYS A 157 6.96 28.56 7.58
CA CYS A 157 7.32 27.85 6.36
C CYS A 157 6.46 28.22 5.14
N SER A 158 5.24 28.70 5.33
CA SER A 158 4.31 29.04 4.24
C SER A 158 4.39 30.51 3.79
N LEU A 159 5.22 31.33 4.44
CA LEU A 159 5.31 32.78 4.21
C LEU A 159 6.69 33.24 3.69
N SER A 160 7.61 32.32 3.38
CA SER A 160 8.97 32.66 2.92
C SER A 160 9.22 32.38 1.43
N SER A 161 8.18 32.14 0.63
CA SER A 161 8.29 32.00 -0.83
C SER A 161 7.79 33.23 -1.60
N GLU A 162 7.37 34.28 -0.91
CA GLU A 162 7.18 35.61 -1.49
C GLU A 162 8.32 36.50 -0.98
N ASN A 163 9.07 37.11 -1.89
CA ASN A 163 10.25 37.99 -1.67
C ASN A 163 11.60 37.33 -1.40
N THR A 164 12.13 36.61 -2.39
CA THR A 164 13.56 36.70 -2.73
C THR A 164 13.76 36.49 -4.24
N THR A 165 13.48 37.52 -5.03
CA THR A 165 14.29 37.81 -6.22
C THR A 165 15.33 38.87 -5.83
N PRO A 166 16.55 38.84 -6.39
CA PRO A 166 17.56 39.87 -6.15
C PRO A 166 17.08 41.27 -6.55
#